data_AF-A0A2E7FNS7-F1
#
_entry.id   AF-A0A2E7FNS7-F1
#
_cell.length_a   1.000
_cell.length_b   1.000
_cell.length_c   1.000
_cell.angle_alpha   90.00
_cell.angle_beta   90.00
_cell.angle_gamma   90.00
#
_symmetry.space_group_name_H-M   'P 1'
#
loop_
_entity.id
_entity.type
_entity.pdbx_description
1 polymer ?
#
loop_
_entity_poly.entity_id
_entity_poly.type
_entity_poly.pdbx_seq_one_letter_code
_entity_poly.pdbx_strand_id
1 'polypeptide(L)'
;MQTNNWEKNRLHYHYTHDAKNSFGIVLEHEDDTNRQNLNGQWNHLLARSNTVTSQTNLYLKSQLGIAIKGERYASNAEFALAGDWETRRFFTSYAATGRYANGIDNGSFHQKARVGIAPYIAGYGESHTWLMLQLEHHPESSNDDEKVILTPLVRLFKGDYLVELGINNNGGPLFNWIARF
;
A
#
# COMPACT_ATOMS: atom_id res chain seq x y z
N MET A 1 3.01 1.58 -4.12
CA MET A 1 1.58 1.97 -4.22
C MET A 1 1.29 2.97 -3.13
N GLN A 2 0.47 3.99 -3.42
CA GLN A 2 0.04 5.00 -2.46
C GLN A 2 -0.78 4.35 -1.34
N THR A 3 -0.50 4.72 -0.08
CA THR A 3 -1.17 4.16 1.11
C THR A 3 -1.29 5.25 2.18
N ASN A 4 -2.32 6.06 2.07
CA ASN A 4 -2.83 6.84 3.17
C ASN A 4 -3.89 6.01 3.89
N ASN A 5 -3.82 6.00 5.21
CA ASN A 5 -4.80 5.37 6.08
C ASN A 5 -4.87 6.19 7.39
N TRP A 6 -5.50 5.61 8.40
CA TRP A 6 -5.69 6.23 9.70
C TRP A 6 -4.39 6.45 10.49
N GLU A 7 -3.32 5.69 10.21
CA GLU A 7 -2.03 5.80 10.92
C GLU A 7 -1.10 6.81 10.28
N LYS A 8 -1.19 6.93 8.95
CA LYS A 8 -0.18 7.64 8.18
C LYS A 8 -0.66 8.26 6.89
N ASN A 9 0.00 9.37 6.58
CA ASN A 9 -0.07 10.09 5.33
C ASN A 9 1.21 9.82 4.53
N ARG A 10 1.07 9.56 3.24
CA ARG A 10 2.15 9.20 2.32
C ARG A 10 2.08 10.07 1.08
N LEU A 11 3.22 10.39 0.48
CA LEU A 11 3.31 10.90 -0.88
C LEU A 11 4.32 10.03 -1.63
N HIS A 12 3.95 9.53 -2.79
CA HIS A 12 4.78 8.61 -3.54
C HIS A 12 4.85 9.00 -5.01
N TYR A 13 6.05 9.36 -5.46
CA TYR A 13 6.36 9.59 -6.87
C TYR A 13 7.29 8.49 -7.36
N HIS A 14 6.98 7.85 -8.48
CA HIS A 14 7.82 6.80 -9.03
C HIS A 14 7.76 6.76 -10.56
N TYR A 15 8.82 6.22 -11.13
CA TYR A 15 8.99 5.99 -12.54
C TYR A 15 9.29 4.50 -12.79
N THR A 16 8.59 3.93 -13.77
CA THR A 16 8.80 2.55 -14.21
C THR A 16 9.81 2.57 -15.35
N HIS A 17 11.04 2.14 -15.08
CA HIS A 17 12.12 2.14 -16.06
C HIS A 17 11.93 1.04 -17.11
N ASP A 18 11.55 -0.15 -16.66
CA ASP A 18 11.27 -1.30 -17.50
C ASP A 18 10.07 -2.10 -16.95
N ALA A 19 9.65 -3.14 -17.65
CA ALA A 19 8.48 -3.93 -17.26
C ALA A 19 8.59 -4.61 -15.88
N LYS A 20 9.78 -4.67 -15.29
CA LYS A 20 10.06 -5.31 -14.01
C LYS A 20 10.49 -4.33 -12.91
N ASN A 21 11.11 -3.21 -13.25
CA ASN A 21 11.73 -2.31 -12.29
C ASN A 21 11.07 -0.93 -12.26
N SER A 22 10.77 -0.46 -11.05
CA SER A 22 10.36 0.92 -10.81
C SER A 22 11.18 1.54 -9.67
N PHE A 23 11.46 2.83 -9.79
CA PHE A 23 12.20 3.61 -8.81
C PHE A 23 11.38 4.84 -8.41
N GLY A 24 11.43 5.22 -7.14
CA GLY A 24 10.64 6.32 -6.65
C GLY A 24 11.18 6.99 -5.41
N ILE A 25 10.47 8.04 -4.99
CA ILE A 25 10.70 8.75 -3.74
C ILE A 25 9.39 8.70 -2.94
N VAL A 26 9.51 8.37 -1.67
CA VAL A 26 8.41 8.25 -0.72
C VAL A 26 8.64 9.23 0.42
N LEU A 27 7.68 10.10 0.65
CA LEU A 27 7.53 10.85 1.88
C LEU A 27 6.41 10.20 2.69
N GLU A 28 6.62 10.02 3.99
CA GLU A 28 5.64 9.42 4.88
C GLU A 28 5.61 10.19 6.20
N HIS A 29 4.43 10.40 6.75
CA HIS A 29 4.19 10.97 8.06
C HIS A 29 3.26 10.03 8.82
N GLU A 30 3.70 9.55 9.97
CA GLU A 30 2.95 8.67 10.86
C GLU A 30 2.44 9.51 12.04
N ASP A 31 1.12 9.57 12.17
CA ASP A 31 0.44 10.53 13.03
C ASP A 31 0.63 10.16 14.51
N ASP A 32 0.54 8.87 14.87
CA ASP A 32 0.63 8.39 16.25
C ASP A 32 2.04 8.56 16.85
N THR A 33 3.08 8.26 16.06
CA THR A 33 4.48 8.37 16.52
C THR A 33 5.10 9.73 16.24
N ASN A 34 4.41 10.60 15.49
CA ASN A 34 4.93 11.85 14.91
C ASN A 34 6.27 11.64 14.19
N ARG A 35 6.39 10.53 13.47
CA ARG A 35 7.58 10.17 12.69
C ARG A 35 7.39 10.61 11.25
N GLN A 36 8.48 11.05 10.63
CA GLN A 36 8.52 11.34 9.20
C GLN A 36 9.60 10.50 8.54
N ASN A 37 9.32 9.97 7.35
CA ASN A 37 10.30 9.21 6.57
C ASN A 37 10.47 9.84 5.19
N LEU A 38 11.71 9.97 4.74
CA LEU A 38 12.08 10.25 3.34
C LEU A 38 12.88 9.07 2.81
N ASN A 39 12.32 8.34 1.84
CA ASN A 39 12.92 7.13 1.31
C ASN A 39 13.04 7.16 -0.21
N GLY A 40 14.13 6.62 -0.73
CA GLY A 40 14.18 6.09 -2.08
C GLY A 40 13.48 4.72 -2.11
N GLN A 41 12.67 4.47 -3.13
CA GLN A 41 11.97 3.21 -3.36
C GLN A 41 12.50 2.51 -4.60
N TRP A 42 12.64 1.19 -4.52
CA TRP A 42 12.79 0.30 -5.65
C TRP A 42 11.75 -0.82 -5.55
N ASN A 43 10.98 -1.05 -6.62
CA ASN A 43 10.13 -2.23 -6.72
C ASN A 43 10.58 -3.09 -7.91
N HIS A 44 10.57 -4.41 -7.69
CA HIS A 44 10.94 -5.41 -8.66
C HIS A 44 9.82 -6.46 -8.82
N LEU A 45 9.38 -6.71 -10.05
CA LEU A 45 8.45 -7.77 -10.39
C LEU A 45 9.19 -9.12 -10.43
N LEU A 46 8.94 -9.96 -9.43
CA LEU A 46 9.54 -11.29 -9.32
C LEU A 46 8.89 -12.29 -10.28
N ALA A 47 7.56 -12.29 -10.35
CA ALA A 47 6.81 -13.20 -11.19
C ALA A 47 5.50 -12.57 -11.66
N ARG A 48 5.12 -12.90 -12.90
CA ARG A 48 3.82 -12.57 -13.48
C ARG A 48 3.29 -13.76 -14.26
N SER A 49 2.03 -14.09 -14.04
CA SER A 49 1.30 -15.10 -14.81
C SER A 49 -0.01 -14.51 -15.30
N ASN A 50 -0.27 -14.66 -16.59
CA ASN A 50 -1.50 -14.20 -17.23
C ASN A 50 -2.24 -15.40 -17.79
N THR A 51 -3.53 -15.49 -17.51
CA THR A 51 -4.46 -16.41 -18.17
C THR A 51 -5.38 -15.59 -19.09
N VAL A 52 -6.31 -16.27 -19.77
CA VAL A 52 -7.33 -15.60 -20.58
C VAL A 52 -8.25 -14.71 -19.73
N THR A 53 -8.43 -15.02 -18.44
CA THR A 53 -9.42 -14.37 -17.57
C THR A 53 -8.84 -13.73 -16.32
N SER A 54 -7.57 -13.97 -15.99
CA SER A 54 -6.93 -13.51 -14.76
C SER A 54 -5.48 -13.07 -14.95
N GLN A 55 -5.00 -12.22 -14.05
CA GLN A 55 -3.58 -11.88 -13.91
C GLN A 55 -3.15 -12.08 -12.46
N THR A 56 -1.95 -12.63 -12.28
CA THR A 56 -1.27 -12.75 -10.98
C THR A 56 0.08 -12.05 -11.04
N ASN A 57 0.40 -11.28 -10.01
CA ASN A 57 1.69 -10.61 -9.87
C ASN A 57 2.32 -10.91 -8.50
N LEU A 58 3.65 -10.95 -8.46
CA LEU A 58 4.45 -11.00 -7.25
C LEU A 58 5.59 -9.99 -7.33
N TYR A 59 5.72 -9.16 -6.30
CA TYR A 59 6.67 -8.06 -6.23
C TYR A 59 7.53 -8.14 -4.97
N LEU A 60 8.79 -7.78 -5.13
CA LEU A 60 9.67 -7.33 -4.07
C LEU A 60 9.68 -5.80 -4.05
N LYS A 61 9.56 -5.19 -2.87
CA LYS A 61 9.63 -3.75 -2.68
C LYS A 61 10.67 -3.47 -1.61
N SER A 62 11.54 -2.51 -1.88
CA SER A 62 12.61 -2.10 -0.99
C SER A 62 12.61 -0.58 -0.90
N GLN A 63 12.73 -0.05 0.30
CA GLN A 63 12.84 1.38 0.54
C GLN A 63 13.97 1.64 1.54
N LEU A 64 14.83 2.60 1.22
CA LEU A 64 15.93 3.01 2.09
C LEU A 64 15.94 4.53 2.18
N GLY A 65 16.24 5.05 3.35
CA GLY A 65 16.22 6.50 3.56
C GLY A 65 16.48 6.92 4.98
N ILE A 66 15.84 8.01 5.37
CA ILE A 66 15.97 8.62 6.70
C ILE A 66 14.62 8.70 7.39
N ALA A 67 14.61 8.36 8.69
CA ALA A 67 13.51 8.60 9.61
C ALA A 67 13.85 9.78 10.52
N ILE A 68 12.87 10.65 10.74
CA ILE A 68 12.97 11.87 11.53
C ILE A 68 11.89 11.82 12.61
N LYS A 69 12.27 11.99 13.88
CA LYS A 69 11.34 12.06 15.00
C LYS A 69 11.85 13.09 16.01
N GLY A 70 11.21 14.27 16.04
CA GLY A 70 11.75 15.42 16.77
C GLY A 70 13.14 15.80 16.26
N GLU A 71 14.13 15.87 17.14
CA GLU A 71 15.53 16.17 16.80
C GLU A 71 16.34 14.93 16.38
N ARG A 72 15.74 13.73 16.41
CA ARG A 72 16.44 12.48 16.09
C ARG A 72 16.35 12.18 14.61
N TYR A 73 17.50 11.80 14.03
CA TYR A 73 17.64 11.32 12.67
C TYR A 73 18.20 9.90 12.71
N ALA A 74 17.57 8.98 11.97
CA ALA A 74 17.98 7.60 11.87
C ALA A 74 17.95 7.11 10.44
N SER A 75 18.78 6.12 10.11
CA SER A 75 18.59 5.35 8.88
C SER A 75 17.28 4.59 8.95
N ASN A 76 16.55 4.57 7.83
CA ASN A 76 15.30 3.86 7.67
C ASN A 76 15.42 2.81 6.55
N ALA A 77 14.88 1.63 6.79
CA ALA A 77 14.75 0.57 5.81
C ALA A 77 13.38 -0.09 5.89
N GLU A 78 12.76 -0.34 4.74
CA GLU A 78 11.53 -1.11 4.61
C GLU A 78 11.69 -2.13 3.47
N PHE A 79 11.27 -3.36 3.72
CA PHE A 79 11.22 -4.42 2.72
C PHE A 79 9.83 -5.06 2.73
N ALA A 80 9.25 -5.30 1.55
CA ALA A 80 7.97 -5.96 1.42
C ALA A 80 7.94 -6.98 0.30
N LEU A 81 7.27 -8.10 0.56
CA LEU A 81 6.78 -9.01 -0.46
C LEU A 81 5.28 -8.75 -0.64
N ALA A 82 4.85 -8.54 -1.88
CA ALA A 82 3.46 -8.25 -2.18
C ALA A 82 3.01 -9.03 -3.41
N GLY A 83 1.87 -9.72 -3.30
CA GLY A 83 1.25 -10.41 -4.40
C GLY A 83 -0.20 -9.99 -4.59
N ASP A 84 -0.66 -10.03 -5.82
CA ASP A 84 -2.05 -9.78 -6.20
C ASP A 84 -2.51 -10.77 -7.27
N TRP A 85 -3.80 -11.08 -7.23
CA TRP A 85 -4.50 -11.83 -8.27
C TRP A 85 -5.81 -11.10 -8.57
N GLU A 86 -6.09 -10.92 -9.85
CA GLU A 86 -7.29 -10.24 -10.29
C GLU A 86 -7.90 -10.86 -11.55
N THR A 87 -9.20 -10.70 -11.67
CA THR A 87 -10.02 -10.94 -12.86
C THR A 87 -10.84 -9.68 -13.14
N ARG A 88 -11.69 -9.70 -14.16
CA ARG A 88 -12.64 -8.61 -14.41
C ARG A 88 -13.71 -8.42 -13.32
N ARG A 89 -13.81 -9.33 -12.34
CA ARG A 89 -14.83 -9.29 -11.27
C ARG A 89 -14.29 -9.43 -9.85
N PHE A 90 -13.18 -10.13 -9.67
CA PHE A 90 -12.62 -10.46 -8.36
C PHE A 90 -11.19 -9.97 -8.26
N PHE A 91 -10.83 -9.50 -7.07
CA PHE A 91 -9.49 -9.04 -6.72
C PHE A 91 -9.10 -9.61 -5.37
N THR A 92 -7.87 -10.08 -5.24
CA THR A 92 -7.27 -10.40 -3.94
C THR A 92 -5.81 -9.96 -3.92
N SER A 93 -5.32 -9.52 -2.78
CA SER A 93 -3.91 -9.19 -2.61
C SER A 93 -3.44 -9.44 -1.19
N TYR A 94 -2.16 -9.74 -1.04
CA TYR A 94 -1.50 -9.86 0.25
C TYR A 94 -0.13 -9.19 0.20
N ALA A 95 0.24 -8.50 1.27
CA ALA A 95 1.56 -7.92 1.44
C ALA A 95 2.06 -8.14 2.87
N ALA A 96 3.32 -8.52 2.99
CA ALA A 96 4.06 -8.61 4.24
C ALA A 96 5.22 -7.63 4.18
N THR A 97 5.34 -6.75 5.17
CA THR A 97 6.26 -5.61 5.18
C THR A 97 7.04 -5.59 6.48
N GLY A 98 8.36 -5.69 6.41
CA GLY A 98 9.24 -5.42 7.54
C GLY A 98 9.78 -3.99 7.47
N ARG A 99 9.82 -3.30 8.60
CA ARG A 99 10.45 -1.98 8.74
C ARG A 99 11.51 -2.00 9.83
N TYR A 100 12.47 -1.11 9.70
CA TYR A 100 13.49 -0.88 10.70
C TYR A 100 13.98 0.56 10.59
N ALA A 101 14.05 1.28 11.72
CA ALA A 101 14.76 2.55 11.80
C ALA A 101 15.63 2.64 13.05
N ASN A 102 16.94 2.76 12.84
CA ASN A 102 17.93 2.63 13.91
C ASN A 102 17.65 3.59 15.09
N GLY A 103 17.29 3.07 16.26
CA GLY A 103 17.04 3.88 17.47
C GLY A 103 15.71 4.65 17.50
N ILE A 104 14.88 4.53 16.46
CA ILE A 104 13.50 5.06 16.43
C ILE A 104 12.49 3.90 16.44
N ASP A 105 12.79 2.84 15.71
CA ASP A 105 11.96 1.66 15.51
C ASP A 105 12.88 0.44 15.34
N ASN A 106 12.95 -0.40 16.37
CA ASN A 106 13.88 -1.54 16.42
C ASN A 106 13.40 -2.75 15.60
N GLY A 107 12.39 -2.57 14.75
CA GLY A 107 11.84 -3.61 13.90
C GLY A 107 10.33 -3.72 14.10
N SER A 108 9.58 -3.56 13.01
CA SER A 108 8.15 -3.82 12.99
C SER A 108 7.75 -4.64 11.77
N PHE A 109 6.65 -5.39 11.88
CA PHE A 109 6.16 -6.24 10.81
C PHE A 109 4.68 -5.99 10.56
N HIS A 110 4.36 -5.51 9.37
CA HIS A 110 2.98 -5.18 8.99
C HIS A 110 2.50 -6.14 7.91
N GLN A 111 1.31 -6.69 8.09
CA GLN A 111 0.64 -7.50 7.09
C GLN A 111 -0.61 -6.80 6.58
N LYS A 112 -0.88 -6.93 5.29
CA LYS A 112 -2.08 -6.36 4.67
C LYS A 112 -2.67 -7.32 3.67
N ALA A 113 -3.91 -7.71 3.87
CA ALA A 113 -4.71 -8.45 2.89
C ALA A 113 -5.83 -7.56 2.34
N ARG A 114 -6.20 -7.76 1.08
CA ARG A 114 -7.39 -7.14 0.49
C ARG A 114 -8.15 -8.17 -0.33
N VAL A 115 -9.47 -8.09 -0.28
CA VAL A 115 -10.37 -8.77 -1.23
C VAL A 115 -11.29 -7.73 -1.85
N GLY A 116 -11.71 -7.95 -3.09
CA GLY A 116 -12.58 -7.03 -3.80
C GLY A 116 -13.47 -7.70 -4.82
N ILE A 117 -14.63 -7.08 -5.04
CA ILE A 117 -15.59 -7.45 -6.06
C ILE A 117 -15.98 -6.23 -6.89
N ALA A 118 -16.01 -6.40 -8.21
CA ALA A 118 -16.58 -5.42 -9.12
C ALA A 118 -18.07 -5.77 -9.35
N PRO A 119 -19.02 -4.87 -9.00
CA PRO A 119 -20.45 -5.14 -9.14
C PRO A 119 -20.87 -5.30 -10.62
N TYR A 120 -20.12 -4.70 -11.54
CA TYR A 120 -20.30 -4.81 -12.98
C TYR A 120 -18.95 -4.97 -13.68
N ILE A 121 -18.98 -5.48 -14.90
CA ILE A 121 -17.81 -5.55 -15.78
C ILE A 121 -17.77 -4.26 -16.59
N ALA A 122 -16.76 -3.42 -16.36
CA ALA A 122 -16.54 -2.22 -17.16
C ALA A 122 -15.92 -2.55 -18.52
N GLY A 123 -16.30 -1.76 -19.53
CA GLY A 123 -15.61 -1.70 -20.82
C GLY A 123 -14.26 -0.97 -20.73
N TYR A 124 -13.47 -1.03 -21.81
CA TYR A 124 -12.21 -0.30 -21.86
C TYR A 124 -12.45 1.21 -21.85
N GLY A 125 -11.75 1.94 -20.98
CA GLY A 125 -11.89 3.40 -20.83
C GLY A 125 -13.11 3.85 -20.01
N GLU A 126 -13.99 2.93 -19.61
CA GLU A 126 -15.14 3.24 -18.77
C GLU A 126 -14.76 3.32 -17.28
N SER A 127 -15.61 3.97 -16.49
CA SER A 127 -15.45 4.02 -15.05
C SER A 127 -15.61 2.62 -14.44
N HIS A 128 -14.62 2.16 -13.68
CA HIS A 128 -14.65 0.85 -13.03
C HIS A 128 -14.68 1.00 -11.51
N THR A 129 -15.65 0.36 -10.87
CA THR A 129 -15.89 0.43 -9.43
C THR A 129 -15.59 -0.90 -8.78
N TRP A 130 -14.95 -0.85 -7.62
CA TRP A 130 -14.68 -2.01 -6.78
C TRP A 130 -15.18 -1.75 -5.37
N LEU A 131 -15.91 -2.72 -4.84
CA LEU A 131 -16.19 -2.82 -3.40
C LEU A 131 -15.11 -3.72 -2.81
N MET A 132 -14.38 -3.21 -1.82
CA MET A 132 -13.23 -3.90 -1.27
C MET A 132 -13.29 -3.96 0.25
N LEU A 133 -12.65 -4.98 0.79
CA LEU A 133 -12.39 -5.15 2.22
C LEU A 133 -10.88 -5.30 2.41
N GLN A 134 -10.31 -4.44 3.23
CA GLN A 134 -8.91 -4.47 3.64
C GLN A 134 -8.79 -4.95 5.08
N LEU A 135 -7.85 -5.86 5.32
CA LEU A 135 -7.42 -6.31 6.64
C LEU A 135 -5.96 -5.93 6.83
N GLU A 136 -5.66 -5.18 7.87
CA GLU A 136 -4.30 -4.85 8.30
C GLU A 136 -4.03 -5.53 9.64
N HIS A 137 -2.84 -6.11 9.79
CA HIS A 137 -2.39 -6.75 11.03
C HIS A 137 -1.03 -6.21 11.45
N HIS A 138 -0.99 -5.62 12.63
CA HIS A 138 0.12 -4.91 13.25
C HIS A 138 0.46 -5.57 14.60
N PRO A 139 1.15 -6.73 14.59
CA PRO A 139 1.44 -7.53 15.79
C PRO A 139 2.20 -6.77 16.87
N GLU A 140 3.03 -5.77 16.50
CA GLU A 140 3.78 -4.96 17.45
C GLU A 140 2.99 -3.80 18.07
N SER A 141 1.73 -3.56 17.66
CA SER A 141 0.91 -2.51 18.28
C SER A 141 0.62 -2.84 19.75
N SER A 142 0.75 -1.84 20.62
CA SER A 142 0.43 -1.94 22.03
C SER A 142 -1.08 -1.94 22.32
N ASN A 143 -1.89 -1.46 21.38
CA ASN A 143 -3.35 -1.42 21.50
C ASN A 143 -3.98 -2.61 20.78
N ASP A 144 -4.75 -3.45 21.49
CA ASP A 144 -5.40 -4.62 20.92
C ASP A 144 -6.36 -4.27 19.79
N ASP A 145 -7.02 -3.11 19.87
CA ASP A 145 -7.94 -2.60 18.84
C ASP A 145 -7.23 -2.13 17.55
N GLU A 146 -5.91 -1.96 17.60
CA GLU A 146 -5.08 -1.51 16.47
C GLU A 146 -4.22 -2.64 15.89
N LYS A 147 -4.11 -3.76 16.61
CA LYS A 147 -3.46 -4.96 16.10
C LYS A 147 -4.13 -5.48 14.84
N VAL A 148 -5.45 -5.40 14.76
CA VAL A 148 -6.23 -5.85 13.60
C VAL A 148 -7.22 -4.79 13.17
N ILE A 149 -6.99 -4.21 12.00
CA ILE A 149 -7.84 -3.16 11.43
C ILE A 149 -8.56 -3.69 10.22
N LEU A 150 -9.88 -3.50 10.20
CA LEU A 150 -10.73 -3.85 9.07
C LEU A 150 -11.27 -2.59 8.42
N THR A 151 -11.03 -2.43 7.12
CA THR A 151 -11.45 -1.24 6.37
C THR A 151 -12.26 -1.64 5.14
N PRO A 152 -13.60 -1.53 5.18
CA PRO A 152 -14.40 -1.48 3.97
C PRO A 152 -14.05 -0.22 3.18
N LEU A 153 -13.86 -0.37 1.87
CA LEU A 153 -13.54 0.76 0.99
C LEU A 153 -14.13 0.58 -0.41
N VAL A 154 -14.36 1.70 -1.07
CA VAL A 154 -14.72 1.77 -2.49
C VAL A 154 -13.52 2.28 -3.25
N ARG A 155 -13.15 1.58 -4.32
CA ARG A 155 -12.13 2.02 -5.27
C ARG A 155 -12.78 2.34 -6.60
N LEU A 156 -12.45 3.50 -7.15
CA LEU A 156 -12.92 4.00 -8.43
C LEU A 156 -11.73 4.19 -9.37
N PHE A 157 -11.87 3.73 -10.60
CA PHE A 157 -10.92 3.96 -11.69
C PHE A 157 -11.60 4.68 -12.83
N LYS A 158 -10.91 5.68 -13.40
CA LYS A 158 -11.32 6.30 -14.67
C LYS A 158 -10.08 6.77 -15.43
N GLY A 159 -9.79 6.13 -16.56
CA GLY A 159 -8.56 6.37 -17.32
C GLY A 159 -7.32 6.17 -16.44
N ASP A 160 -6.50 7.20 -16.33
CA ASP A 160 -5.25 7.17 -15.57
C ASP A 160 -5.39 7.54 -14.08
N TYR A 161 -6.63 7.80 -13.63
CA TYR A 161 -6.93 8.21 -12.27
C TYR A 161 -7.56 7.09 -11.45
N LEU A 162 -7.13 6.97 -10.19
CA LEU A 162 -7.66 6.04 -9.19
C LEU A 162 -7.93 6.80 -7.89
N VAL A 163 -9.13 6.60 -7.34
CA VAL A 163 -9.52 7.08 -6.00
C VAL A 163 -9.93 5.90 -5.12
N GLU A 164 -9.47 5.87 -3.87
CA GLU A 164 -9.98 4.98 -2.83
C GLU A 164 -10.56 5.80 -1.68
N LEU A 165 -11.73 5.39 -1.19
CA LEU A 165 -12.41 5.97 -0.03
C LEU A 165 -12.86 4.85 0.90
N GLY A 166 -12.54 4.94 2.18
CA GLY A 166 -12.95 3.95 3.18
C GLY A 166 -12.99 4.51 4.58
N ILE A 167 -13.59 3.76 5.49
CA ILE A 167 -13.60 4.05 6.94
C ILE A 167 -13.34 2.73 7.65
N ASN A 168 -12.38 2.70 8.56
CA ASN A 168 -12.04 1.50 9.30
C ASN A 168 -12.98 1.25 10.50
N ASN A 169 -12.84 0.10 11.15
CA ASN A 169 -13.57 -0.26 12.37
C ASN A 169 -13.33 0.69 13.56
N ASN A 170 -12.24 1.46 13.53
CA ASN A 170 -11.90 2.45 14.57
C ASN A 170 -12.36 3.88 14.19
N GLY A 171 -13.10 4.05 13.08
CA GLY A 171 -13.59 5.35 12.60
C GLY A 171 -12.56 6.19 11.82
N GLY A 172 -11.34 5.68 11.63
CA GLY A 172 -10.29 6.33 10.85
C GLY A 172 -10.58 6.30 9.35
N PRO A 173 -10.51 7.45 8.65
CA PRO A 173 -10.75 7.51 7.22
C PRO A 173 -9.56 7.01 6.40
N LEU A 174 -9.85 6.46 5.23
CA LEU A 174 -8.88 6.10 4.19
C LEU A 174 -9.19 6.92 2.94
N PHE A 175 -8.19 7.66 2.45
CA PHE A 175 -8.28 8.39 1.18
C PHE A 175 -7.00 8.24 0.36
N ASN A 176 -7.09 7.55 -0.78
CA ASN A 176 -5.99 7.46 -1.73
C ASN A 176 -6.37 8.10 -3.05
N TRP A 177 -5.45 8.87 -3.62
CA TRP A 177 -5.52 9.37 -4.98
C TRP A 177 -4.24 9.01 -5.72
N ILE A 178 -4.38 8.49 -6.94
CA ILE A 178 -3.26 8.12 -7.80
C ILE A 178 -3.57 8.62 -9.20
N ALA A 179 -2.58 9.26 -9.83
CA ALA A 179 -2.57 9.60 -11.24
C ALA A 179 -1.37 8.92 -11.91
N ARG A 180 -1.54 8.50 -13.17
CA ARG A 180 -0.48 7.93 -14.01
C ARG A 180 -0.29 8.81 -15.24
N PHE A 181 0.95 8.96 -15.69
CA PHE A 181 1.35 9.79 -16.82
C PHE A 181 2.35 9.03 -17.70
#